data_AF-A0A354Q9Y8-F1
#
_entry.id   AF-A0A354Q9Y8-F1
#
_cell.length_a   1.000
_cell.length_b   1.000
_cell.length_c   1.000
_cell.angle_alpha   90.00
_cell.angle_beta   90.00
_cell.angle_gamma   90.00
#
_symmetry.space_group_name_H-M   'P 1'
#
loop_
_entity.id
_entity.type
_entity.pdbx_description
1 polymer ?
#
loop_
_entity_poly.entity_id
_entity_poly.type
_entity_poly.pdbx_seq_one_letter_code
_entity_poly.pdbx_strand_id
1 'polypeptide(L)'
;PNWGRFVMAVGKVFEYPVKLDDLLIHFGRGSQRLSVNVESLDAGRVNLDAISKLLQDQEVYLEVVVGEGLYSETVWGCDLTKGYIEENAFYTT
;
A
#
# COMPACT_ATOMS: atom_id res chain seq x y z
N PRO A 1 3.66 7.08 6.78
CA PRO A 1 2.98 6.24 5.76
C PRO A 1 1.67 6.86 5.24
N ASN A 2 1.58 7.12 3.93
CA ASN A 2 0.39 7.74 3.32
C ASN A 2 -0.61 6.66 2.85
N TRP A 3 -1.37 6.10 3.80
CA TRP A 3 -2.44 5.11 3.54
C TRP A 3 -3.49 5.62 2.54
N GLY A 4 -3.83 6.91 2.57
CA GLY A 4 -4.85 7.49 1.70
C GLY A 4 -4.56 7.32 0.21
N ARG A 5 -3.27 7.21 -0.18
CA ARG A 5 -2.90 6.90 -1.57
C ARG A 5 -3.30 5.48 -1.99
N PHE A 6 -3.31 4.51 -1.08
CA PHE A 6 -3.78 3.16 -1.38
C PHE A 6 -5.29 3.12 -1.55
N VAL A 7 -6.04 3.78 -0.67
CA VAL A 7 -7.50 3.92 -0.81
C VAL A 7 -7.85 4.55 -2.16
N MET A 8 -7.13 5.62 -2.52
CA MET A 8 -7.31 6.29 -3.81
C MET A 8 -6.99 5.35 -4.98
N ALA A 9 -5.92 4.57 -4.91
CA ALA A 9 -5.54 3.63 -5.97
C ALA A 9 -6.58 2.52 -6.16
N VAL A 10 -7.05 1.90 -5.07
CA VAL A 10 -8.11 0.88 -5.12
C VAL A 10 -9.42 1.48 -5.66
N GLY A 11 -9.77 2.68 -5.20
CA GLY A 11 -10.99 3.38 -5.62
C GLY A 11 -11.02 3.83 -7.08
N LYS A 12 -9.92 3.73 -7.84
CA LYS A 12 -9.91 4.01 -9.29
C LYS A 12 -10.58 2.93 -10.13
N VAL A 13 -10.88 1.76 -9.55
CA VAL A 13 -11.60 0.68 -10.25
C VAL A 13 -13.11 0.93 -10.15
N PHE A 14 -13.64 1.75 -11.05
CA PHE A 14 -15.04 2.19 -11.02
C PHE A 14 -16.05 1.08 -11.30
N GLU A 15 -15.67 0.08 -12.10
CA GLU A 15 -16.54 -1.04 -12.48
C GLU A 15 -16.76 -2.04 -11.33
N TYR A 16 -15.82 -2.09 -10.38
CA TYR A 16 -15.84 -3.03 -9.24
C TYR A 16 -15.55 -2.25 -7.95
N PRO A 17 -16.55 -1.52 -7.41
CA PRO A 17 -16.34 -0.70 -6.22
C PRO A 17 -16.06 -1.55 -5.00
N VAL A 18 -15.02 -1.17 -4.25
CA VAL A 18 -14.64 -1.78 -2.97
C VAL A 18 -15.10 -0.86 -1.86
N LYS A 19 -15.88 -1.38 -0.89
CA LYS A 19 -16.26 -0.58 0.28
C LYS A 19 -15.04 -0.35 1.15
N LEU A 20 -14.96 0.82 1.79
CA LEU A 20 -13.84 1.15 2.66
C LEU A 20 -13.73 0.20 3.86
N ASP A 21 -14.87 -0.29 4.35
CA ASP A 21 -14.94 -1.26 5.45
C ASP A 21 -14.35 -2.63 5.08
N ASP A 22 -14.34 -2.96 3.79
CA ASP A 22 -13.81 -4.22 3.25
C ASP A 22 -12.30 -4.13 2.95
N LEU A 23 -11.72 -2.93 3.06
CA LEU A 23 -10.31 -2.66 2.74
C LEU A 23 -9.41 -2.84 3.96
N LEU A 24 -8.45 -3.76 3.83
CA LEU A 24 -7.43 -4.03 4.83
C LEU A 24 -6.07 -4.07 4.15
N ILE A 25 -5.09 -3.32 4.66
CA ILE A 25 -3.72 -3.34 4.13
C ILE A 25 -2.77 -3.82 5.19
N HIS A 26 -1.92 -4.76 4.81
CA HIS A 26 -0.83 -5.24 5.61
C HIS A 26 0.50 -4.73 5.09
N PHE A 27 1.36 -4.32 6.02
CA PHE A 27 2.71 -3.85 5.79
C PHE A 27 3.69 -4.83 6.42
N GLY A 28 4.72 -5.23 5.66
CA GLY A 28 5.75 -6.16 6.12
C GLY A 28 5.32 -7.63 6.06
N ARG A 29 6.16 -8.52 6.59
CA ARG A 29 5.94 -9.98 6.63
C ARG A 29 6.21 -10.56 8.02
N GLY A 30 5.68 -11.76 8.27
CA GLY A 30 5.97 -12.53 9.47
C GLY A 30 5.56 -11.80 10.75
N SER A 31 6.43 -11.83 11.77
CA SER A 31 6.17 -11.23 13.09
C SER A 31 6.15 -9.70 13.10
N GLN A 32 6.59 -9.05 12.03
CA GLN A 32 6.61 -7.59 11.90
C GLN A 32 5.41 -7.04 11.11
N ARG A 33 4.47 -7.92 10.72
CA ARG A 33 3.31 -7.53 9.94
C ARG A 33 2.40 -6.58 10.73
N LEU A 34 2.16 -5.40 10.18
CA LEU A 34 1.24 -4.40 10.72
C LEU A 34 0.03 -4.25 9.79
N SER A 35 -1.15 -4.06 10.36
CA SER A 35 -2.41 -4.01 9.61
C SER A 35 -3.10 -2.67 9.80
N VAL A 36 -3.69 -2.14 8.73
CA VAL A 36 -4.50 -0.92 8.74
C VAL A 36 -5.81 -1.18 8.04
N ASN A 37 -6.90 -0.84 8.72
CA ASN A 37 -8.25 -0.70 8.17
C ASN A 37 -8.89 0.57 8.74
N VAL A 38 -10.08 0.93 8.27
CA VAL A 38 -10.78 2.15 8.71
C VAL A 38 -11.00 2.19 10.22
N GLU A 39 -11.42 1.07 10.82
CA GLU A 39 -11.70 0.98 12.26
C GLU A 39 -10.45 1.22 13.13
N SER A 40 -9.31 0.64 12.73
CA SER A 40 -8.04 0.82 13.43
C SER A 40 -7.54 2.27 13.34
N LEU A 41 -7.78 2.92 12.20
CA LEU A 41 -7.36 4.29 11.93
C LEU A 41 -8.20 5.28 12.76
N ASP A 42 -9.52 5.14 12.71
CA ASP A 42 -10.45 6.01 13.44
C ASP A 42 -10.28 5.90 14.96
N ALA A 43 -9.92 4.71 15.44
CA ALA A 43 -9.62 4.48 16.85
C ALA A 43 -8.21 4.92 17.27
N GLY A 44 -7.39 5.47 16.37
CA GLY A 44 -6.02 5.89 16.67
C GLY A 44 -5.09 4.73 17.06
N ARG A 45 -5.42 3.49 16.67
CA ARG A 45 -4.67 2.27 17.02
C ARG A 45 -3.55 1.95 16.04
N VAL A 46 -3.36 2.77 15.00
CA VAL A 46 -2.35 2.56 13.96
C VAL A 46 -1.02 3.20 14.37
N ASN A 47 0.01 2.38 14.51
CA ASN A 47 1.38 2.87 14.72
C ASN A 47 2.02 3.28 13.38
N LEU A 48 1.79 4.53 12.98
CA LEU A 48 2.29 5.09 11.73
C LEU A 48 3.83 5.13 11.67
N ASP A 49 4.51 5.31 12.79
CA ASP A 49 5.98 5.34 12.83
C ASP A 49 6.57 3.95 12.54
N ALA A 50 5.98 2.90 13.11
CA ALA A 50 6.40 1.53 12.86
C ALA A 50 6.16 1.12 11.39
N ILE A 51 5.01 1.49 10.82
CA ILE A 51 4.76 1.28 9.39
C ILE A 51 5.77 2.07 8.54
N SER A 52 6.12 3.29 8.96
CA SER A 52 7.06 4.11 8.21
C SER A 52 8.45 3.48 8.15
N LYS A 53 8.86 2.73 9.17
CA LYS A 53 10.12 1.98 9.17
C LYS A 53 10.07 0.83 8.17
N LEU A 54 8.97 0.06 8.13
CA LEU A 54 8.80 -1.02 7.14
C LEU A 54 8.83 -0.51 5.70
N LEU A 55 8.34 0.71 5.45
CA LEU A 55 8.37 1.34 4.13
C LEU A 55 9.75 1.90 3.73
N GLN A 56 10.73 1.90 4.65
CA GLN A 56 12.11 2.31 4.38
C GLN A 56 13.04 1.13 4.09
N ASP A 57 12.54 -0.10 4.20
CA ASP A 57 13.28 -1.30 3.86
C ASP A 57 13.55 -1.36 2.35
N GLN A 58 14.62 -2.06 1.97
CA GLN A 58 15.00 -2.24 0.56
C GLN A 58 13.89 -2.95 -0.24
N GLU A 59 13.20 -3.89 0.39
CA GLU A 59 12.03 -4.56 -0.17
C GLU A 59 10.81 -4.25 0.70
N VAL A 60 9.79 -3.65 0.08
CA VAL A 60 8.55 -3.31 0.76
C VAL A 60 7.49 -4.35 0.41
N TYR A 61 7.03 -5.08 1.43
CA TYR A 61 5.95 -6.05 1.30
C TYR A 61 4.62 -5.43 1.67
N LEU A 62 3.67 -5.52 0.74
CA LEU A 62 2.31 -5.01 0.88
C LEU A 62 1.32 -6.09 0.48
N GLU A 63 0.27 -6.24 1.29
CA GLU A 63 -0.88 -7.07 0.93
C GLU A 63 -2.13 -6.20 1.10
N VAL A 64 -2.91 -6.08 0.02
CA VAL A 64 -4.14 -5.30 -0.02
C VAL A 64 -5.30 -6.27 -0.18
N VAL A 65 -6.12 -6.37 0.85
CA VAL A 65 -7.34 -7.19 0.87
C VAL A 65 -8.52 -6.28 0.53
N VAL A 66 -9.32 -6.69 -0.45
CA VAL A 66 -10.42 -5.90 -1.04
C VAL A 66 -11.77 -6.62 -0.94
N GLY A 67 -12.07 -7.16 0.24
CA GLY A 67 -13.25 -8.00 0.50
C GLY A 67 -12.94 -9.46 0.80
N GLU A 68 -13.97 -10.32 0.74
CA GLU A 68 -13.93 -11.70 1.23
C GLU A 68 -13.77 -12.77 0.13
N GLY A 69 -13.30 -12.36 -1.05
CA GLY A 69 -13.07 -13.26 -2.18
C GLY A 69 -11.96 -14.29 -1.92
N LEU A 70 -11.94 -15.37 -2.72
CA LEU A 70 -10.93 -16.44 -2.63
C LEU A 70 -9.73 -16.23 -3.56
N TYR A 71 -9.75 -15.17 -4.36
CA TYR A 71 -8.72 -14.90 -5.36
C TYR A 71 -7.65 -13.97 -4.79
N SER A 72 -6.40 -14.26 -5.13
CA SER A 72 -5.25 -13.45 -4.78
C SER A 72 -4.27 -13.43 -5.95
N GLU A 73 -3.63 -12.29 -6.16
CA GLU A 73 -2.59 -12.12 -7.16
C GLU A 73 -1.42 -11.33 -6.55
N THR A 74 -0.20 -11.55 -7.05
CA THR A 74 1.00 -10.83 -6.62
C THR A 74 1.58 -10.08 -7.79
N VAL A 75 1.85 -8.80 -7.59
CA VAL A 75 2.50 -7.92 -8.56
C VAL A 75 3.75 -7.31 -7.94
N TRP A 76 4.70 -6.90 -8.79
CA TRP A 76 5.94 -6.26 -8.37
C TRP A 76 6.03 -4.85 -8.96
N GLY A 77 6.72 -3.97 -8.24
CA GLY A 77 7.01 -2.62 -8.66
C GLY A 77 8.17 -2.05 -7.86
N CYS A 78 8.41 -0.76 -8.05
CA CYS A 78 9.41 0.00 -7.31
C CYS A 78 8.85 1.38 -6.94
N ASP A 79 9.57 2.10 -6.10
CA ASP A 79 9.28 3.48 -5.81
C ASP A 79 9.65 4.41 -6.98
N LEU A 80 8.98 5.55 -7.05
CA LEU A 80 9.30 6.59 -8.02
C LEU A 80 10.29 7.58 -7.40
N THR A 81 11.55 7.48 -7.80
CA THR A 81 12.64 8.32 -7.27
C THR A 81 12.94 9.51 -8.17
N LYS A 82 13.71 10.47 -7.64
CA LYS A 82 14.26 11.57 -8.46
C LYS A 82 15.22 11.05 -9.54
N GLY A 83 15.99 10.00 -9.26
CA GLY A 83 16.92 9.41 -10.22
C GLY A 83 16.20 8.91 -11.48
N TYR A 84 15.05 8.25 -11.32
CA TYR A 84 14.22 7.85 -12.46
C TYR A 84 13.83 9.04 -13.35
N ILE A 85 13.47 10.18 -12.74
CA ILE A 85 13.11 11.40 -13.48
C ILE A 85 14.33 11.94 -14.23
N GLU A 86 15.49 12.01 -13.58
CA GLU A 86 16.72 12.52 -14.18
C GLU A 86 17.16 11.65 -15.38
N GLU A 87 17.13 10.33 -15.25
CA GLU A 87 17.50 9.41 -16.33
C GLU A 87 16.58 9.56 -17.55
N ASN A 88 15.27 9.63 -17.35
CA ASN A 88 14.29 9.63 -18.45
C ASN A 88 13.94 11.03 -19.00
N ALA A 89 14.30 12.11 -18.30
CA ALA A 89 14.06 13.49 -18.77
C ALA A 89 15.25 14.07 -19.53
N PHE A 90 16.48 13.64 -19.24
CA PHE A 90 17.70 14.19 -19.84
C PHE A 90 18.30 13.32 -20.96
N TYR A 91 17.83 12.08 -21.13
CA TYR A 91 18.25 11.19 -22.21
C TYR A 91 17.02 10.69 -22.99
N THR A 92 17.17 10.56 -24.31
CA THR A 92 16.17 9.84 -25.12
C THR A 92 16.41 8.34 -24.92
N THR A 93 15.54 7.71 -24.11
CA THR A 93 15.43 6.26 -23.97
C THR A 93 14.47 5.66 -24.99
#